data_AF-A0A8J8JIU5-F1
#
_entry.id   AF-A0A8J8JIU5-F1
#
_cell.length_a   1.000
_cell.length_b   1.000
_cell.length_c   1.000
_cell.angle_alpha   90.00
_cell.angle_beta   90.00
_cell.angle_gamma   90.00
#
_symmetry.space_group_name_H-M   'P 1'
#
loop_
_entity.id
_entity.type
_entity.pdbx_description
1 polymer ?
#
loop_
_entity_poly.entity_id
_entity_poly.type
_entity_poly.pdbx_seq_one_letter_code
_entity_poly.pdbx_strand_id
1 'polypeptide(L)'
;MVEVEHWNTLCLRIYIGESDRWEGKPLYKAIVEKLLEMGIAGATVYRGIYGFGKKSRIHSTDVMRLSTDLPIIIEVVDRGYKIEKAIHEIKPMIKDGMITVEPTIVVWVGTREEVKRFEDDAVREL
;
A
#
# COMPACT_ATOMS: atom_id res chain seq x y z
N MET A 1 -24.07 -8.94 16.94
CA MET A 1 -22.96 -9.78 16.48
C MET A 1 -22.52 -9.17 15.16
N VAL A 2 -21.29 -8.66 15.07
CA VAL A 2 -20.81 -8.00 13.85
C VAL A 2 -20.38 -9.12 12.91
N GLU A 3 -20.99 -9.22 11.72
CA GLU A 3 -20.53 -10.15 10.68
C GLU A 3 -19.12 -9.71 10.29
N VAL A 4 -18.15 -10.61 10.47
CA VAL A 4 -16.76 -10.40 10.10
C VAL A 4 -16.59 -11.02 8.73
N GLU A 5 -16.22 -10.23 7.73
CA GLU A 5 -16.01 -10.80 6.41
C GLU A 5 -14.78 -11.70 6.39
N HIS A 6 -13.65 -11.31 7.03
CA HIS A 6 -12.40 -12.07 6.95
C HIS A 6 -11.51 -12.00 8.19
N TRP A 7 -11.03 -13.16 8.65
CA TRP A 7 -10.12 -13.28 9.80
C TRP A 7 -8.62 -13.40 9.42
N ASN A 8 -8.30 -13.48 8.12
CA ASN A 8 -6.93 -13.61 7.59
C ASN A 8 -6.62 -12.56 6.50
N THR A 9 -6.78 -11.29 6.86
CA THR A 9 -6.40 -10.14 6.03
C THR A 9 -5.22 -9.39 6.66
N LEU A 10 -4.36 -8.85 5.80
CA LEU A 10 -3.22 -8.03 6.20
C LEU A 10 -3.40 -6.61 5.65
N CYS A 11 -3.02 -5.63 6.46
CA CYS A 11 -2.83 -4.25 6.04
C CYS A 11 -1.35 -4.03 5.71
N LEU A 12 -1.06 -3.77 4.44
CA LEU A 12 0.25 -3.40 3.94
C LEU A 12 0.33 -1.88 3.82
N ARG A 13 1.39 -1.27 4.36
CA ARG A 13 1.72 0.14 4.13
C ARG A 13 3.11 0.29 3.54
N ILE A 14 3.21 1.09 2.50
CA ILE A 14 4.45 1.39 1.78
C ILE A 14 4.71 2.89 1.92
N TYR A 15 5.85 3.24 2.52
CA TYR A 15 6.27 4.61 2.77
C TYR A 15 7.43 4.96 1.84
N ILE A 16 7.23 5.97 1.00
CA ILE A 16 8.20 6.45 0.00
C ILE A 16 8.15 7.98 -0.11
N GLY A 17 9.10 8.59 -0.84
CA GLY A 17 9.06 10.02 -1.17
C GLY A 17 8.17 10.32 -2.39
N GLU A 18 7.51 11.48 -2.40
CA GLU A 18 6.73 11.98 -3.55
C GLU A 18 7.60 12.20 -4.81
N SER A 19 8.87 12.53 -4.59
CA SER A 19 9.86 12.74 -5.66
C SER A 19 10.46 11.44 -6.20
N ASP A 20 10.21 10.29 -5.55
CA ASP A 20 10.73 9.01 -6.01
C ASP A 20 10.21 8.67 -7.40
N ARG A 21 11.06 8.02 -8.19
CA ARG A 21 10.79 7.67 -9.59
C ARG A 21 11.13 6.21 -9.89
N TRP A 22 10.28 5.59 -10.70
CA TRP A 22 10.50 4.30 -11.33
C TRP A 22 10.34 4.46 -12.84
N GLU A 23 11.39 4.17 -13.61
CA GLU A 23 11.38 4.24 -15.08
C GLU A 23 10.81 5.57 -15.62
N GLY A 24 11.15 6.69 -14.98
CA GLY A 24 10.68 8.04 -15.36
C GLY A 24 9.29 8.42 -14.85
N LYS A 25 8.52 7.49 -14.27
CA LYS A 25 7.21 7.74 -13.65
C LYS A 25 7.35 7.99 -12.14
N PRO A 26 6.42 8.73 -11.49
CA PRO A 26 6.32 8.77 -10.03
C PRO A 26 6.20 7.35 -9.44
N LEU A 27 7.06 7.01 -8.49
CA LEU A 27 7.14 5.64 -7.94
C LEU A 27 5.80 5.18 -7.37
N TYR A 28 5.09 6.04 -6.64
CA TYR A 28 3.79 5.67 -6.07
C TYR A 28 2.75 5.31 -7.14
N LYS A 29 2.77 5.98 -8.30
CA LYS A 29 1.87 5.64 -9.42
C LYS A 29 2.24 4.29 -10.02
N ALA A 30 3.53 4.06 -10.26
CA ALA A 30 4.01 2.79 -10.79
C ALA A 30 3.66 1.61 -9.86
N ILE A 31 3.76 1.80 -8.55
CA ILE A 31 3.35 0.79 -7.56
C ILE A 31 1.84 0.55 -7.64
N VAL A 32 1.00 1.59 -7.65
CA VAL A 32 -0.47 1.43 -7.74
C VAL A 32 -0.88 0.76 -9.05
N GLU A 33 -0.27 1.13 -10.19
CA GLU A 33 -0.47 0.48 -11.49
C GLU A 33 -0.15 -1.02 -11.39
N LYS A 34 1.00 -1.39 -10.83
CA LYS A 34 1.41 -2.79 -10.63
C LYS A 34 0.45 -3.56 -9.72
N LEU A 35 0.01 -2.96 -8.60
CA LEU A 35 -0.96 -3.58 -7.68
C LEU A 35 -2.31 -3.83 -8.37
N LEU A 36 -2.75 -2.88 -9.21
CA LEU A 36 -3.95 -3.03 -10.02
C LEU A 36 -3.83 -4.18 -11.03
N GLU A 37 -2.70 -4.28 -11.74
CA GLU A 37 -2.40 -5.39 -12.67
C GLU A 37 -2.41 -6.76 -11.97
N MET A 38 -2.00 -6.80 -10.69
CA MET A 38 -1.98 -8.02 -9.88
C MET A 38 -3.36 -8.44 -9.33
N GLY A 39 -4.42 -7.64 -9.55
CA GLY A 39 -5.75 -7.95 -9.05
C GLY A 39 -5.86 -7.86 -7.51
N ILE A 40 -5.10 -6.93 -6.92
CA ILE A 40 -5.25 -6.57 -5.51
C ILE A 40 -6.62 -5.94 -5.29
N ALA A 41 -7.25 -6.24 -4.15
CA ALA A 41 -8.59 -5.79 -3.79
C ALA A 41 -8.77 -4.27 -3.90
N GLY A 42 -7.78 -3.51 -3.44
CA GLY A 42 -7.76 -2.05 -3.56
C GLY A 42 -6.50 -1.44 -2.94
N ALA A 43 -6.23 -0.18 -3.27
CA ALA A 43 -5.14 0.59 -2.69
C ALA A 43 -5.58 2.04 -2.45
N THR A 44 -5.20 2.60 -1.31
CA THR A 44 -5.41 4.00 -0.96
C THR A 44 -4.08 4.72 -0.84
N VAL A 45 -3.96 5.91 -1.42
CA VAL A 45 -2.73 6.71 -1.37
C VAL A 45 -2.95 7.94 -0.50
N TYR A 46 -2.10 8.10 0.51
CA TYR A 46 -2.02 9.28 1.35
C TYR A 46 -0.77 10.08 1.03
N ARG A 47 -0.88 11.41 1.13
CA ARG A 47 0.27 12.32 1.12
C ARG A 47 0.37 13.01 2.46
N GLY A 48 1.46 12.76 3.18
CA GLY A 48 1.74 13.48 4.41
C GLY A 48 2.18 14.91 4.13
N ILE A 49 1.94 15.77 5.10
CA ILE A 49 2.36 17.18 5.04
C ILE A 49 3.82 17.39 5.47
N TYR A 50 4.40 16.37 6.10
CA TYR A 50 5.73 16.41 6.70
C TYR A 50 6.20 14.99 7.05
N GLY A 51 7.51 14.73 7.02
CA GLY A 51 8.07 13.45 7.42
C GLY A 51 9.58 13.47 7.54
N PHE A 52 10.17 12.41 8.09
CA PHE A 52 11.61 12.16 8.06
C PHE A 52 11.88 10.65 7.97
N GLY A 53 13.00 10.28 7.35
CA GLY A 53 13.42 8.89 7.18
C GLY A 53 14.90 8.68 7.50
N LYS A 54 15.39 7.45 7.29
CA LYS A 54 16.75 7.00 7.68
C LYS A 54 17.90 7.81 7.03
N LYS A 55 17.62 8.55 5.94
CA LYS A 55 18.58 9.48 5.31
C LYS A 55 18.48 10.94 5.77
N SER A 56 17.79 11.21 6.89
CA SER A 56 17.78 12.52 7.60
C SER A 56 17.63 13.72 6.67
N ARG A 57 16.57 13.73 5.89
CA ARG A 57 16.07 14.90 5.21
C ARG A 57 14.72 15.22 5.83
N ILE A 58 14.70 16.27 6.65
CA ILE A 58 13.44 16.79 7.20
C ILE A 58 12.62 17.29 6.01
N HIS A 59 11.41 16.78 5.85
CA HIS A 59 10.55 17.19 4.73
C HIS A 59 9.61 18.32 5.15
N SER A 60 10.04 19.58 5.00
CA SER A 60 9.33 20.78 5.50
C SER A 60 9.09 21.82 4.41
N THR A 61 8.06 22.65 4.58
CA THR A 61 7.79 23.85 3.76
C THR A 61 8.51 25.11 4.25
N ASP A 62 9.34 25.03 5.30
CA ASP A 62 10.02 26.20 5.86
C ASP A 62 11.40 26.53 5.24
N VAL A 63 11.65 27.85 5.15
CA VAL A 63 12.47 28.59 4.18
C VAL A 63 14.01 28.39 4.27
N MET A 64 14.51 27.39 5.00
CA MET A 64 15.95 27.12 5.07
C MET A 64 16.27 25.62 5.05
N ARG A 65 16.39 25.07 3.82
CA ARG A 65 17.15 23.86 3.47
C ARG A 65 16.70 22.52 4.09
N LEU A 66 15.39 22.28 4.22
CA LEU A 66 14.85 21.01 4.69
C LEU A 66 13.92 20.41 3.61
N SER A 67 14.47 19.48 2.84
CA SER A 67 13.83 18.58 1.86
C SER A 67 12.37 18.86 1.42
N THR A 68 12.15 19.11 0.15
CA THR A 68 10.80 19.33 -0.43
C THR A 68 10.02 18.04 -0.74
N ASP A 69 10.52 16.88 -0.32
CA ASP A 69 10.04 15.57 -0.79
C ASP A 69 9.00 14.97 0.16
N LEU A 70 7.72 15.29 -0.01
CA LEU A 70 6.68 14.87 0.94
C LEU A 70 6.54 13.35 1.03
N PRO A 71 6.24 12.78 2.22
CA PRO A 71 6.02 11.35 2.34
C PRO A 71 4.72 10.93 1.67
N ILE A 72 4.78 9.85 0.89
CA ILE A 72 3.63 9.15 0.31
C ILE A 72 3.48 7.81 1.03
N ILE A 73 2.25 7.48 1.39
CA ILE A 73 1.87 6.20 1.98
C ILE A 73 0.89 5.53 1.05
N ILE A 74 1.20 4.32 0.61
CA ILE A 74 0.27 3.47 -0.15
C ILE A 74 -0.19 2.37 0.81
N GLU A 75 -1.49 2.34 1.09
CA GLU A 75 -2.13 1.37 1.97
C GLU A 75 -2.97 0.39 1.17
N VAL A 76 -2.78 -0.91 1.46
CA VAL A 76 -3.48 -2.01 0.80
C VAL A 76 -4.00 -2.94 1.89
N VAL A 77 -5.27 -3.35 1.77
CA VAL A 77 -5.83 -4.40 2.63
C VAL A 77 -6.28 -5.55 1.74
N ASP A 78 -5.67 -6.71 1.93
CA ASP A 78 -6.00 -7.92 1.16
C ASP A 78 -5.60 -9.19 1.93
N ARG A 79 -5.83 -10.36 1.32
CA ARG A 79 -5.39 -11.66 1.81
C ARG A 79 -3.88 -11.73 1.95
N GLY A 80 -3.41 -12.43 2.97
CA GLY A 80 -1.98 -12.56 3.25
C GLY A 80 -1.14 -13.03 2.05
N TYR A 81 -1.61 -14.03 1.29
CA TYR A 81 -0.90 -14.54 0.12
C TYR A 81 -0.79 -13.52 -1.03
N LYS A 82 -1.81 -12.66 -1.22
CA LYS A 82 -1.78 -11.58 -2.22
C LYS A 82 -0.81 -10.49 -1.79
N ILE A 83 -0.82 -10.14 -0.50
CA ILE A 83 0.14 -9.18 0.08
C ILE A 83 1.58 -9.68 -0.05
N GLU A 84 1.85 -10.96 0.22
CA GLU A 84 3.19 -11.54 0.06
C GLU A 84 3.68 -11.46 -1.40
N LYS A 85 2.83 -11.84 -2.36
CA LYS A 85 3.11 -11.70 -3.79
C LYS A 85 3.37 -10.23 -4.17
N ALA A 86 2.53 -9.31 -3.69
CA ALA A 86 2.68 -7.88 -3.93
C ALA A 86 4.03 -7.36 -3.41
N ILE A 87 4.41 -7.72 -2.18
CA ILE A 87 5.71 -7.34 -1.59
C ILE A 87 6.87 -7.83 -2.48
N HIS A 88 6.82 -9.07 -2.98
CA HIS A 88 7.87 -9.60 -3.85
C HIS A 88 8.06 -8.75 -5.12
N GLU A 89 6.97 -8.32 -5.76
CA GLU A 89 6.99 -7.54 -6.99
C GLU A 89 7.40 -6.08 -6.79
N ILE A 90 6.96 -5.43 -5.70
CA ILE A 90 7.20 -3.99 -5.49
C ILE A 90 8.52 -3.70 -4.78
N LYS A 91 9.05 -4.65 -4.00
CA LYS A 91 10.27 -4.44 -3.22
C LYS A 91 11.48 -4.05 -4.08
N PRO A 92 11.70 -4.62 -5.29
CA PRO A 92 12.75 -4.16 -6.21
C PRO A 92 12.57 -2.71 -6.69
N MET A 93 11.34 -2.18 -6.68
CA MET A 93 11.04 -0.81 -7.10
C MET A 93 11.44 0.24 -6.05
N ILE A 94 11.51 -0.17 -4.78
CA ILE A 94 11.70 0.71 -3.63
C ILE A 94 13.18 0.72 -3.23
N LYS A 95 13.90 1.77 -3.63
CA LYS A 95 15.33 1.94 -3.30
C LYS A 95 15.55 2.47 -1.87
N ASP A 96 14.62 3.29 -1.40
CA ASP A 96 14.61 3.90 -0.08
C ASP A 96 13.17 4.05 0.37
N GLY A 97 12.91 3.88 1.66
CA GLY A 97 11.56 3.82 2.20
C GLY A 97 11.38 2.76 3.27
N MET A 98 10.11 2.45 3.56
CA MET A 98 9.73 1.46 4.56
C MET A 98 8.49 0.71 4.07
N ILE A 99 8.43 -0.58 4.40
CA ILE A 99 7.23 -1.40 4.19
C ILE A 99 6.87 -2.00 5.53
N THR A 100 5.60 -1.88 5.93
CA THR A 100 5.07 -2.50 7.14
C THR A 100 3.87 -3.35 6.79
N VAL A 101 3.66 -4.43 7.55
CA VAL A 101 2.49 -5.29 7.42
C VAL A 101 1.97 -5.63 8.81
N GLU A 102 0.65 -5.61 8.97
CA GLU A 102 -0.01 -5.94 10.23
C GLU A 102 -1.33 -6.68 9.97
N PRO A 103 -1.76 -7.62 10.83
CA PRO A 103 -3.07 -8.22 10.73
C PRO A 103 -4.19 -7.18 10.90
N THR A 104 -5.23 -7.30 10.09
CA THR A 104 -6.44 -6.48 10.22
C THR A 104 -7.67 -7.32 9.91
N ILE A 105 -8.84 -6.87 10.36
CA ILE A 105 -10.13 -7.53 10.10
C ILE A 105 -10.97 -6.62 9.22
N VAL A 106 -11.36 -7.12 8.04
CA VAL A 106 -12.36 -6.45 7.20
C VAL A 106 -13.75 -6.81 7.71
N VAL A 107 -14.51 -5.79 8.12
CA VAL A 107 -15.83 -5.95 8.74
C VAL A 107 -16.96 -5.78 7.73
N TRP A 108 -16.74 -5.03 6.64
CA TRP A 108 -17.78 -4.76 5.66
C TRP A 108 -17.19 -4.27 4.33
N VAL A 109 -17.75 -4.72 3.23
CA VAL A 109 -17.48 -4.21 1.87
C VAL A 109 -18.80 -3.88 1.14
N GLY A 110 -18.77 -2.83 0.32
CA GLY A 110 -19.94 -2.05 -0.08
C GLY A 110 -20.87 -2.61 -1.13
N THR A 111 -20.63 -3.79 -1.70
CA THR A 111 -21.51 -4.38 -2.71
C THR A 111 -21.50 -5.90 -2.71
N ARG A 112 -22.64 -6.52 -3.10
CA ARG A 112 -22.76 -7.98 -3.30
C ARG A 112 -21.76 -8.56 -4.31
N GLU A 113 -21.29 -7.76 -5.27
CA GLU A 113 -20.30 -8.18 -6.27
C GLU A 113 -18.88 -8.20 -5.71
N GLU A 114 -18.53 -7.25 -4.84
CA GLU A 114 -17.24 -7.24 -4.14
C GLU A 114 -17.17 -8.40 -3.15
N VAL A 115 -18.25 -8.64 -2.38
CA VAL A 115 -18.35 -9.80 -1.47
C VAL A 115 -18.14 -11.12 -2.23
N LYS A 116 -18.78 -11.30 -3.40
CA LYS A 116 -18.58 -12.49 -4.24
C LYS A 116 -17.13 -12.69 -4.71
N ARG A 117 -16.44 -11.62 -5.13
CA ARG A 117 -15.01 -11.72 -5.52
C ARG A 117 -14.14 -12.19 -4.36
N PHE A 118 -14.46 -11.78 -3.14
CA PHE A 118 -13.73 -12.20 -1.95
C PHE A 118 -14.06 -13.63 -1.51
N GLU A 119 -15.28 -14.10 -1.73
CA GLU A 119 -15.71 -15.48 -1.49
C GLU A 119 -15.11 -16.46 -2.52
N ASP A 120 -15.14 -16.11 -3.81
CA ASP A 120 -14.65 -16.96 -4.91
C ASP A 120 -13.13 -17.24 -4.81
N ASP A 121 -12.36 -16.26 -4.32
CA ASP A 121 -10.91 -16.43 -4.09
C ASP A 121 -10.62 -17.32 -2.87
N ALA A 122 -11.52 -17.39 -1.87
CA ALA A 122 -11.37 -18.28 -0.71
C ALA A 122 -11.60 -19.76 -1.05
N VAL A 123 -12.44 -20.04 -2.05
CA VAL A 123 -12.74 -21.41 -2.51
C VAL A 123 -11.59 -22.00 -3.35
N ARG A 124 -10.75 -21.16 -3.97
CA ARG A 124 -9.61 -21.61 -4.78
C ARG A 124 -8.41 -22.10 -3.97
N GLU A 125 -8.41 -21.92 -2.65
CA GLU A 125 -7.35 -22.40 -1.73
C GLU A 125 -7.72 -23.73 -1.02
N LEU A 126 -8.85 -24.37 -1.39
CA LEU A 126 -9.25 -25.72 -0.94
C LEU A 126 -9.10 -26.74 -2.08
#